data_AF-A0A1B3SLG9-F1
#
_entry.id   AF-A0A1B3SLG9-F1
#
_cell.length_a   1.000
_cell.length_b   1.000
_cell.length_c   1.000
_cell.angle_alpha   90.00
_cell.angle_beta   90.00
_cell.angle_gamma   90.00
#
_symmetry.space_group_name_H-M   'P 1'
#
loop_
_entity.id
_entity.type
_entity.pdbx_description
1 polymer ?
#
loop_
_entity_poly.entity_id
_entity_poly.type
_entity_poly.pdbx_seq_one_letter_code
_entity_poly.pdbx_strand_id
1 'polypeptide(L)'
;MKFNKRAEFSLKLLILIILICFLIFDYFVQVHIPKLNMRGIPTLERLSIYYCYFTTQSNYLVVIFLFYSLFLKQKYDKKVPFGLELGITVYITITMLVFWIGLLSSRDEMWSYTYVHWISTTILHLIIPIVMITNFLLSCGDVYQCPRNHSKFTLYGITAYPLAYLVLIMGRGEFRYRMYGEKFFNDVYEVSNGVWHMRPGSVWSQSDVGIFGHGMQPYTSQMWYPYWFLNMHNARLGGIDSVTNEYVEWKNYDIPWIMMVGYLVGAVIAITTLVMSLQFFYLYINNKKFYRWHDIDGNILDKEAHDYHLIHRKFTMNQQKVYRKQKEVEKKVEWKLWRQNLKYMSFTEKIKSLFEMHNQSLLKKRLHAAAVRLERKKKKQEKINLKKWLDTLKTIERAQVIENLKEAKRYQKLVKRGVVIYNIKRIEKST
;
A
#
# COMPACT_ATOMS: atom_id res chain seq x y z
N MET A 1 4.57 6.96 -24.37
CA MET A 1 4.97 6.14 -25.54
C MET A 1 3.83 5.20 -25.85
N LYS A 2 3.26 5.28 -27.07
CA LYS A 2 2.32 4.26 -27.55
C LYS A 2 3.17 3.05 -27.92
N PHE A 3 3.29 2.06 -27.04
CA PHE A 3 3.84 0.76 -27.44
C PHE A 3 2.95 0.20 -28.56
N ASN A 4 3.54 -0.51 -29.52
CA ASN A 4 2.77 -1.26 -30.50
C ASN A 4 1.83 -2.20 -29.73
N LYS A 5 0.51 -2.11 -29.95
CA LYS A 5 -0.49 -2.92 -29.23
C LYS A 5 -0.17 -4.41 -29.29
N ARG A 6 0.36 -4.89 -30.43
CA ARG A 6 0.79 -6.29 -30.60
C ARG A 6 2.00 -6.62 -29.72
N ALA A 7 2.99 -5.74 -29.66
CA ALA A 7 4.16 -5.92 -28.80
C ALA A 7 3.81 -5.89 -27.31
N GLU A 8 2.91 -5.00 -26.88
CA GLU A 8 2.42 -4.95 -25.50
C GLU A 8 1.71 -6.26 -25.12
N PHE A 9 0.87 -6.78 -26.02
CA PHE A 9 0.19 -8.06 -25.82
C PHE A 9 1.18 -9.22 -25.73
N SER A 10 2.09 -9.36 -26.70
CA SER A 10 3.08 -10.45 -26.72
C SER A 10 3.98 -10.44 -25.49
N LEU A 11 4.41 -9.25 -25.03
CA LEU A 11 5.21 -9.13 -23.82
C LEU A 11 4.43 -9.57 -22.58
N LYS A 12 3.16 -9.15 -22.43
CA LYS A 12 2.31 -9.57 -21.31
C LYS A 12 2.02 -11.06 -21.33
N LEU A 13 1.81 -11.65 -22.50
CA LEU A 13 1.61 -13.08 -22.67
C LEU A 13 2.87 -13.87 -22.30
N LEU A 14 4.05 -13.43 -22.76
CA LEU A 14 5.32 -14.05 -22.43
C LEU A 14 5.56 -14.04 -20.91
N ILE A 15 5.36 -12.88 -20.27
CA ILE A 15 5.46 -12.75 -18.81
C ILE A 15 4.50 -13.71 -18.12
N LEU A 16 3.24 -13.78 -18.57
CA LEU A 16 2.24 -14.68 -17.99
C LEU A 16 2.66 -16.16 -18.09
N ILE A 17 3.18 -16.60 -19.24
CA ILE A 17 3.67 -17.97 -19.44
C ILE A 17 4.84 -18.25 -18.48
N ILE A 18 5.81 -17.33 -18.38
CA ILE A 18 6.95 -17.47 -17.47
C ILE A 18 6.47 -17.61 -16.02
N LEU A 19 5.50 -16.79 -15.60
CA LEU A 19 4.95 -16.85 -14.24
C LEU A 19 4.22 -18.18 -13.97
N ILE A 20 3.43 -18.68 -14.93
CA ILE A 20 2.76 -19.99 -14.80
C ILE A 20 3.78 -21.12 -14.68
N CYS A 21 4.76 -21.16 -15.60
CA CYS A 21 5.82 -22.17 -15.56
C CYS A 21 6.59 -22.12 -14.24
N PHE A 22 6.87 -20.91 -13.72
CA PHE A 22 7.54 -20.74 -12.45
C PHE A 22 6.70 -21.21 -11.25
N LEU A 23 5.39 -20.95 -11.22
CA LEU A 23 4.52 -21.46 -10.15
C LEU A 23 4.43 -23.00 -10.16
N ILE A 24 4.41 -23.61 -11.35
CA ILE A 24 4.48 -25.07 -11.51
C ILE A 24 5.82 -25.60 -10.99
N PHE A 25 6.93 -24.97 -11.38
CA PHE A 25 8.26 -25.32 -10.88
C PHE A 25 8.35 -25.19 -9.35
N ASP A 26 7.87 -24.09 -8.79
CA ASP A 26 7.89 -23.88 -7.35
C ASP A 26 7.05 -24.92 -6.61
N TYR A 27 5.88 -25.31 -7.13
CA TYR A 27 5.12 -26.43 -6.59
C TYR A 27 5.96 -27.71 -6.50
N PHE A 28 6.69 -28.08 -7.56
CA PHE A 28 7.60 -29.23 -7.53
C PHE A 28 8.72 -29.08 -6.51
N VAL A 29 9.28 -27.87 -6.36
CA VAL A 29 10.28 -27.58 -5.31
C VAL A 29 9.69 -27.82 -3.92
N GLN A 30 8.47 -27.33 -3.63
CA GLN A 30 7.84 -27.53 -2.32
C GLN A 30 7.53 -29.01 -2.02
N VAL A 31 7.22 -29.80 -3.06
CA VAL A 31 6.95 -31.24 -2.93
C VAL A 31 8.25 -32.01 -2.66
N HIS A 32 9.27 -31.81 -3.49
CA HIS A 32 10.46 -32.66 -3.53
C HIS A 32 11.65 -32.14 -2.72
N ILE A 33 11.74 -30.83 -2.51
CA ILE A 33 12.88 -30.17 -1.85
C ILE A 33 12.33 -29.25 -0.75
N PRO A 34 11.79 -29.78 0.35
CA PRO A 34 11.26 -28.93 1.41
C PRO A 34 12.37 -28.13 2.12
N LYS A 35 11.97 -26.97 2.65
CA LYS A 35 12.81 -26.15 3.55
C LYS A 35 13.32 -26.99 4.72
N LEU A 36 14.46 -26.59 5.29
CA LEU A 36 15.10 -27.33 6.39
C LEU A 36 14.16 -27.54 7.59
N ASN A 37 13.41 -26.50 7.96
CA ASN A 37 12.41 -26.53 9.04
C ASN A 37 11.12 -27.30 8.71
N MET A 38 10.93 -27.72 7.45
CA MET A 38 9.75 -28.46 6.99
C MET A 38 10.06 -29.93 6.64
N ARG A 39 11.32 -30.35 6.64
CA ARG A 39 11.73 -31.73 6.26
C ARG A 39 11.07 -32.81 7.12
N GLY A 40 10.79 -32.51 8.39
CA GLY A 40 10.13 -33.41 9.33
C GLY A 40 8.60 -33.40 9.30
N ILE A 41 7.97 -32.80 8.28
CA ILE A 41 6.50 -32.71 8.16
C ILE A 41 6.05 -33.51 6.93
N PRO A 42 4.97 -34.32 6.99
CA PRO A 42 4.47 -35.07 5.83
C PRO A 42 4.14 -34.18 4.62
N THR A 43 4.30 -34.69 3.40
CA THR A 43 4.16 -33.89 2.16
C THR A 43 2.81 -33.17 2.05
N LEU A 44 1.70 -33.86 2.33
CA LEU A 44 0.36 -33.26 2.29
C LEU A 44 0.22 -32.12 3.30
N GLU A 45 0.82 -32.26 4.48
CA GLU A 45 0.83 -31.24 5.52
C GLU A 45 1.68 -30.03 5.13
N ARG A 46 2.84 -30.26 4.49
CA ARG A 46 3.66 -29.17 3.94
C ARG A 46 2.91 -28.37 2.89
N LEU A 47 2.23 -29.05 1.97
CA LEU A 47 1.41 -28.39 0.95
C LEU A 47 0.26 -27.59 1.56
N SER A 48 -0.42 -28.18 2.56
CA SER A 48 -1.48 -27.49 3.31
C SER A 48 -0.97 -26.22 3.98
N ILE A 49 0.22 -26.23 4.59
CA ILE A 49 0.86 -25.05 5.18
C ILE A 49 1.23 -24.04 4.09
N TYR A 50 1.90 -24.50 3.02
CA TYR A 50 2.39 -23.68 1.92
C TYR A 50 1.28 -22.87 1.24
N TYR A 51 0.13 -23.50 0.94
CA TYR A 51 -1.02 -22.83 0.30
C TYR A 51 -1.86 -21.98 1.26
N CYS A 52 -1.61 -22.04 2.57
CA CYS A 52 -2.27 -21.21 3.55
C CYS A 52 -1.66 -19.79 3.63
N TYR A 53 -0.41 -19.61 3.21
CA TYR A 53 0.24 -18.31 3.23
C TYR A 53 -0.45 -17.35 2.25
N PHE A 54 -0.83 -16.16 2.73
CA PHE A 54 -1.43 -15.14 1.87
C PHE A 54 -0.50 -14.75 0.72
N THR A 55 0.82 -14.81 0.95
CA THR A 55 1.83 -14.46 -0.06
C THR A 55 1.76 -15.43 -1.23
N THR A 56 1.66 -16.73 -0.96
CA THR A 56 1.41 -17.77 -1.96
C THR A 56 0.11 -17.49 -2.70
N GLN A 57 -1.00 -17.34 -1.99
CA GLN A 57 -2.32 -17.08 -2.58
C GLN A 57 -2.33 -15.82 -3.47
N SER A 58 -1.59 -14.78 -3.05
CA SER A 58 -1.48 -13.52 -3.81
C SER A 58 -0.77 -13.69 -5.15
N ASN A 59 0.20 -14.61 -5.26
CA ASN A 59 0.89 -14.88 -6.52
C ASN A 59 0.00 -15.57 -7.54
N TYR A 60 -0.79 -16.56 -7.11
CA TYR A 60 -1.81 -17.18 -7.95
C TYR A 60 -2.87 -16.16 -8.39
N LEU A 61 -3.30 -15.28 -7.48
CA LEU A 61 -4.23 -14.20 -7.81
C LEU A 61 -3.66 -13.26 -8.88
N VAL A 62 -2.37 -12.92 -8.84
CA VAL A 62 -1.71 -12.12 -9.88
C VAL A 62 -1.74 -12.81 -11.23
N VAL A 63 -1.44 -14.11 -11.30
CA VAL A 63 -1.49 -14.88 -12.55
C VAL A 63 -2.91 -14.91 -13.12
N ILE A 64 -3.91 -15.21 -12.29
CA ILE A 64 -5.34 -15.20 -12.69
C ILE A 64 -5.75 -13.80 -13.17
N PHE A 65 -5.31 -12.76 -12.46
CA PHE A 65 -5.59 -11.37 -12.85
C PHE A 65 -4.97 -11.00 -14.18
N LEU A 66 -3.69 -11.32 -14.39
CA LEU A 66 -2.99 -11.01 -15.64
C LEU A 66 -3.61 -11.76 -16.82
N PHE A 67 -3.98 -13.02 -16.61
CA PHE A 67 -4.77 -13.79 -17.56
C PHE A 67 -6.09 -13.06 -17.88
N TYR A 68 -6.91 -12.77 -16.87
CA TYR A 68 -8.18 -12.07 -17.05
C TYR A 68 -8.02 -10.72 -17.78
N SER A 69 -7.04 -9.92 -17.37
CA SER A 69 -6.73 -8.60 -17.95
C SER A 69 -6.34 -8.70 -19.43
N LEU A 70 -5.51 -9.68 -19.77
CA LEU A 70 -5.03 -9.90 -21.14
C LEU A 70 -6.17 -10.34 -22.07
N PHE A 71 -7.00 -11.29 -21.65
CA PHE A 71 -8.11 -11.79 -22.46
C PHE A 71 -9.29 -10.83 -22.52
N LEU A 72 -9.57 -10.05 -21.47
CA LEU A 72 -10.59 -9.01 -21.48
C LEU A 72 -10.27 -7.94 -22.54
N LYS A 73 -9.00 -7.52 -22.60
CA LYS A 73 -8.51 -6.56 -23.60
C LYS A 73 -8.54 -7.14 -25.01
N GLN A 74 -8.14 -8.41 -25.19
CA GLN A 74 -8.08 -9.01 -26.52
C GLN A 74 -9.46 -9.33 -27.11
N LYS A 75 -10.37 -9.88 -26.30
CA LYS A 75 -11.69 -10.36 -26.77
C LYS A 75 -12.73 -9.25 -26.85
N TYR A 76 -12.68 -8.29 -25.92
CA TYR A 76 -13.74 -7.28 -25.77
C TYR A 76 -13.26 -5.84 -25.93
N ASP A 77 -11.95 -5.61 -26.16
CA ASP A 77 -11.30 -4.29 -26.13
C ASP A 77 -11.64 -3.49 -24.84
N LYS A 78 -11.89 -4.22 -23.75
CA LYS A 78 -12.26 -3.66 -22.44
C LYS A 78 -11.09 -3.71 -21.49
N LYS A 79 -10.93 -2.63 -20.71
CA LYS A 79 -9.99 -2.59 -19.59
C LYS A 79 -10.63 -3.16 -18.34
N VAL A 80 -9.78 -3.66 -17.45
CA VAL A 80 -10.22 -4.13 -16.14
C VAL A 80 -10.76 -2.95 -15.33
N PRO A 81 -11.86 -3.12 -14.55
CA PRO A 81 -12.34 -2.06 -13.67
C PRO A 81 -11.25 -1.59 -12.70
N PHE A 82 -11.04 -0.28 -12.64
CA PHE A 82 -9.99 0.33 -11.82
C PHE A 82 -10.00 -0.13 -10.36
N GLY A 83 -11.18 -0.32 -9.77
CA GLY A 83 -11.30 -0.76 -8.38
C GLY A 83 -10.71 -2.16 -8.13
N LEU A 84 -10.89 -3.09 -9.08
CA LEU A 84 -10.34 -4.45 -9.00
C LEU A 84 -8.81 -4.41 -9.17
N GLU A 85 -8.33 -3.69 -10.18
CA GLU A 85 -6.91 -3.53 -10.44
C GLU A 85 -6.19 -2.87 -9.26
N LEU A 86 -6.76 -1.77 -8.72
CA LEU A 86 -6.27 -1.12 -7.50
C LEU A 86 -6.25 -2.06 -6.30
N GLY A 87 -7.32 -2.83 -6.08
CA GLY A 87 -7.41 -3.77 -4.96
C GLY A 87 -6.31 -4.83 -5.00
N ILE A 88 -6.08 -5.43 -6.17
CA ILE A 88 -5.04 -6.46 -6.34
C ILE A 88 -3.65 -5.85 -6.22
N THR A 89 -3.40 -4.66 -6.80
CA THR A 89 -2.12 -3.97 -6.66
C THR A 89 -1.84 -3.60 -5.20
N VAL A 90 -2.82 -3.08 -4.46
CA VAL A 90 -2.65 -2.77 -3.04
C VAL A 90 -2.37 -4.04 -2.26
N TYR A 91 -3.13 -5.10 -2.52
CA TYR A 91 -2.95 -6.39 -1.86
C TYR A 91 -1.53 -6.93 -2.07
N ILE A 92 -1.08 -7.12 -3.31
CA ILE A 92 0.26 -7.67 -3.60
C ILE A 92 1.38 -6.77 -3.05
N THR A 93 1.18 -5.45 -2.99
CA THR A 93 2.16 -4.53 -2.41
C THR A 93 2.29 -4.75 -0.91
N ILE A 94 1.16 -4.91 -0.21
CA ILE A 94 1.16 -5.18 1.23
C ILE A 94 1.78 -6.54 1.51
N THR A 95 1.42 -7.56 0.73
CA THR A 95 1.95 -8.91 0.97
C THR A 95 3.46 -8.95 0.77
N MET A 96 3.98 -8.26 -0.25
CA MET A 96 5.41 -8.05 -0.45
C MET A 96 6.05 -7.36 0.77
N LEU A 97 5.51 -6.22 1.22
CA LEU A 97 6.08 -5.48 2.35
C LEU A 97 6.08 -6.29 3.65
N VAL A 98 4.94 -6.90 3.99
CA VAL A 98 4.79 -7.71 5.21
C VAL A 98 5.70 -8.94 5.15
N PHE A 99 5.80 -9.59 3.99
CA PHE A 99 6.68 -10.73 3.81
C PHE A 99 8.14 -10.36 4.06
N TRP A 100 8.66 -9.33 3.39
CA TRP A 100 10.06 -8.95 3.52
C TRP A 100 10.40 -8.41 4.90
N ILE A 101 9.51 -7.63 5.51
CA ILE A 101 9.68 -7.20 6.91
C ILE A 101 9.69 -8.41 7.85
N GLY A 102 8.77 -9.36 7.65
CA GLY A 102 8.69 -10.60 8.42
C GLY A 102 9.94 -11.46 8.30
N LEU A 103 10.41 -11.70 7.07
CA LEU A 103 11.61 -12.48 6.80
C LEU A 103 12.86 -11.83 7.41
N LEU A 104 13.03 -10.51 7.24
CA LEU A 104 14.15 -9.77 7.83
C LEU A 104 14.11 -9.74 9.37
N SER A 105 12.92 -9.90 9.97
CA SER A 105 12.75 -9.98 11.41
C SER A 105 12.97 -11.39 12.01
N SER A 106 13.02 -12.44 11.18
CA SER A 106 13.16 -13.83 11.64
C SER A 106 14.48 -14.45 11.15
N ARG A 107 15.49 -14.43 12.02
CA ARG A 107 16.81 -15.03 11.73
C ARG A 107 16.72 -16.53 11.45
N ASP A 108 15.89 -17.24 12.23
CA ASP A 108 15.72 -18.69 12.10
C ASP A 108 15.10 -19.06 10.74
N GLU A 109 14.11 -18.29 10.27
CA GLU A 109 13.51 -18.52 8.96
C GLU A 109 14.52 -18.28 7.84
N MET A 110 15.34 -17.21 7.91
CA MET A 110 16.37 -16.94 6.89
C MET A 110 17.41 -18.06 6.77
N TRP A 111 17.81 -18.66 7.89
CA TRP A 111 18.80 -19.75 7.91
C TRP A 111 18.23 -21.09 7.41
N SER A 112 16.90 -21.25 7.40
CA SER A 112 16.26 -22.46 6.88
C SER A 112 16.26 -22.55 5.33
N TYR A 113 16.64 -21.47 4.63
CA TYR A 113 16.54 -21.36 3.18
C TYR A 113 17.80 -21.87 2.50
N THR A 114 17.64 -22.88 1.64
CA THR A 114 18.69 -23.27 0.69
C THR A 114 18.72 -22.30 -0.51
N TYR A 115 19.75 -22.36 -1.35
CA TYR A 115 19.87 -21.51 -2.54
C TYR A 115 18.63 -21.55 -3.43
N VAL A 116 18.06 -22.73 -3.66
CA VAL A 116 16.83 -22.90 -4.47
C VAL A 116 15.65 -22.17 -3.83
N HIS A 117 15.50 -22.23 -2.51
CA HIS A 117 14.45 -21.53 -1.78
C HIS A 117 14.62 -20.01 -1.80
N TRP A 118 15.86 -19.51 -1.74
CA TRP A 118 16.15 -18.08 -1.90
C TRP A 118 15.76 -17.56 -3.28
N ILE A 119 16.07 -18.31 -4.34
CA ILE A 119 15.67 -17.99 -5.70
C ILE A 119 14.14 -17.97 -5.80
N SER A 120 13.48 -19.05 -5.35
CA SER A 120 12.02 -19.13 -5.39
C SER A 120 11.36 -17.96 -4.66
N THR A 121 11.81 -17.70 -3.43
CA THR A 121 11.32 -16.61 -2.58
C THR A 121 11.47 -15.25 -3.23
N THR A 122 12.62 -14.99 -3.85
CA THR A 122 12.87 -13.72 -4.54
C THR A 122 11.91 -13.55 -5.72
N ILE A 123 11.68 -14.61 -6.50
CA ILE A 123 10.75 -14.55 -7.62
C ILE A 123 9.32 -14.35 -7.11
N LEU A 124 8.86 -15.19 -6.17
CA LEU A 124 7.52 -15.17 -5.60
C LEU A 124 7.18 -13.86 -4.88
N HIS A 125 8.10 -13.33 -4.10
CA HIS A 125 7.79 -12.25 -3.15
C HIS A 125 8.44 -10.92 -3.48
N LEU A 126 9.18 -10.83 -4.59
CA LEU A 126 9.71 -9.56 -5.09
C LEU A 126 9.39 -9.37 -6.57
N ILE A 127 9.78 -10.30 -7.44
CA ILE A 127 9.62 -10.14 -8.89
C ILE A 127 8.14 -10.12 -9.30
N ILE A 128 7.34 -11.09 -8.86
CA ILE A 128 5.89 -11.14 -9.18
C ILE A 128 5.16 -9.87 -8.70
N PRO A 129 5.34 -9.40 -7.44
CA PRO A 129 4.82 -8.11 -7.00
C PRO A 129 5.26 -6.93 -7.86
N ILE A 130 6.54 -6.82 -8.21
CA ILE A 130 7.07 -5.74 -9.06
C ILE A 130 6.42 -5.76 -10.44
N VAL A 131 6.21 -6.94 -11.04
CA VAL A 131 5.51 -7.10 -12.32
C VAL A 131 4.09 -6.56 -12.22
N MET A 132 3.35 -6.92 -11.16
CA MET A 132 1.97 -6.46 -10.97
C MET A 132 1.91 -4.94 -10.70
N ILE A 133 2.80 -4.40 -9.88
CA ILE A 133 2.90 -2.96 -9.61
C ILE A 133 3.23 -2.21 -10.91
N THR A 134 4.20 -2.71 -11.68
CA THR A 134 4.58 -2.12 -12.98
C THR A 134 3.41 -2.16 -13.95
N ASN A 135 2.68 -3.28 -14.03
CA ASN A 135 1.48 -3.39 -14.85
C ASN A 135 0.45 -2.31 -14.47
N PHE A 136 0.16 -2.11 -13.18
CA PHE A 136 -0.71 -1.04 -12.70
C PHE A 136 -0.22 0.34 -13.12
N LEU A 137 1.07 0.64 -12.93
CA LEU A 137 1.64 1.95 -13.28
C LEU A 137 1.54 2.24 -14.79
N LEU A 138 1.64 1.20 -15.61
CA LEU A 138 1.51 1.30 -17.06
C LEU A 138 0.06 1.42 -17.53
N SER A 139 -0.87 0.70 -16.91
CA SER A 139 -2.29 0.67 -17.27
C SER A 139 -3.12 1.83 -16.68
N CYS A 140 -2.74 2.37 -15.52
CA CYS A 140 -3.56 3.37 -14.84
C CYS A 140 -3.57 4.72 -15.58
N GLY A 141 -4.47 5.61 -15.16
CA GLY A 141 -4.47 7.02 -15.56
C GLY A 141 -5.43 7.38 -16.69
N ASP A 142 -6.26 6.45 -17.16
CA ASP A 142 -7.27 6.74 -18.20
C ASP A 142 -8.53 7.38 -17.62
N VAL A 143 -8.86 7.10 -16.36
CA VAL A 143 -10.07 7.58 -15.72
C VAL A 143 -9.72 8.31 -14.43
N TYR A 144 -10.27 9.51 -14.27
CA TYR A 144 -10.20 10.23 -13.02
C TYR A 144 -11.03 9.55 -11.95
N GLN A 145 -10.43 9.33 -10.77
CA GLN A 145 -11.09 8.68 -9.66
C GLN A 145 -11.14 9.64 -8.47
N CYS A 146 -12.34 10.06 -8.09
CA CYS A 146 -12.54 11.02 -7.00
C CYS A 146 -12.21 10.37 -5.64
N PRO A 147 -11.27 10.89 -4.83
CA PRO A 147 -10.93 10.32 -3.53
C PRO A 147 -12.11 10.20 -2.56
N ARG A 148 -13.09 11.11 -2.66
CA ARG A 148 -14.31 11.09 -1.84
C ARG A 148 -15.31 10.02 -2.26
N ASN A 149 -15.34 9.67 -3.54
CA ASN A 149 -16.20 8.58 -4.01
C ASN A 149 -15.53 7.23 -3.67
N HIS A 150 -14.19 7.15 -3.84
CA HIS A 150 -13.40 6.00 -3.41
C HIS A 150 -13.62 5.66 -1.92
N SER A 151 -13.65 6.67 -1.05
CA SER A 151 -13.84 6.49 0.39
C SER A 151 -15.23 5.98 0.81
N LYS A 152 -16.21 5.87 -0.08
CA LYS A 152 -17.57 5.43 0.29
C LYS A 152 -17.76 3.92 0.27
N PHE A 153 -17.27 3.23 -0.76
CA PHE A 153 -17.52 1.80 -0.94
C PHE A 153 -16.22 1.06 -1.28
N THR A 154 -15.49 1.53 -2.29
CA THR A 154 -14.25 0.88 -2.77
C THR A 154 -13.20 0.76 -1.67
N LEU A 155 -13.05 1.80 -0.84
CA LEU A 155 -12.14 1.77 0.30
C LEU A 155 -12.44 0.60 1.24
N TYR A 156 -13.70 0.47 1.66
CA TYR A 156 -14.12 -0.60 2.56
C TYR A 156 -14.06 -1.97 1.89
N GLY A 157 -14.41 -2.06 0.61
CA GLY A 157 -14.30 -3.31 -0.15
C GLY A 157 -12.87 -3.84 -0.21
N ILE A 158 -11.89 -2.98 -0.47
CA ILE A 158 -10.47 -3.38 -0.49
C ILE A 158 -9.96 -3.68 0.94
N THR A 159 -10.38 -2.92 1.94
CA THR A 159 -9.97 -3.12 3.34
C THR A 159 -10.67 -4.30 4.01
N ALA A 160 -11.80 -4.77 3.50
CA ALA A 160 -12.50 -5.95 4.03
C ALA A 160 -11.70 -7.24 3.82
N TYR A 161 -10.83 -7.29 2.80
CA TYR A 161 -10.07 -8.49 2.49
C TYR A 161 -9.08 -8.89 3.61
N PRO A 162 -8.17 -8.02 4.11
CA PRO A 162 -7.29 -8.38 5.23
C PRO A 162 -8.06 -8.83 6.48
N LEU A 163 -9.24 -8.26 6.71
CA LEU A 163 -10.11 -8.67 7.81
C LEU A 163 -10.68 -10.08 7.61
N ALA A 164 -11.19 -10.38 6.41
CA ALA A 164 -11.67 -11.71 6.06
C ALA A 164 -10.54 -12.75 6.14
N TYR A 165 -9.34 -12.39 5.70
CA TYR A 165 -8.16 -13.24 5.83
C TYR A 165 -7.79 -13.49 7.29
N LEU A 166 -7.81 -12.47 8.14
CA LEU A 166 -7.59 -12.64 9.58
C LEU A 166 -8.58 -13.64 10.17
N VAL A 167 -9.87 -13.50 9.90
CA VAL A 167 -10.90 -14.45 10.38
C VAL A 167 -10.61 -15.88 9.91
N LEU A 168 -10.28 -16.05 8.62
CA LEU A 168 -9.97 -17.35 8.04
C LEU A 168 -8.74 -18.01 8.70
N ILE A 169 -7.67 -17.24 8.93
CA ILE A 169 -6.45 -17.75 9.56
C ILE A 169 -6.66 -18.06 11.04
N MET A 170 -7.44 -17.26 11.76
CA MET A 170 -7.77 -17.54 13.15
C MET A 170 -8.58 -18.83 13.28
N GLY A 171 -9.62 -19.00 12.45
CA GLY A 171 -10.42 -20.23 12.42
C GLY A 171 -9.59 -21.45 12.05
N ARG A 172 -8.77 -21.35 10.99
CA ARG A 172 -7.86 -22.44 10.61
C ARG A 172 -6.85 -22.77 11.70
N GLY A 173 -6.28 -21.75 12.35
CA GLY A 173 -5.30 -21.93 13.42
C GLY A 173 -5.88 -22.72 14.60
N GLU A 174 -7.12 -22.41 14.98
CA GLU A 174 -7.87 -23.16 15.99
C GLU A 174 -8.06 -24.64 15.59
N PHE A 175 -8.51 -24.91 14.37
CA PHE A 175 -8.66 -26.29 13.89
C PHE A 175 -7.33 -27.06 13.89
N ARG A 176 -6.25 -26.40 13.44
CA ARG A 176 -4.93 -27.03 13.42
C ARG A 176 -4.37 -27.24 14.83
N TYR A 177 -4.63 -26.35 15.76
CA TYR A 177 -4.22 -26.54 17.15
C TYR A 177 -4.92 -27.75 17.78
N ARG A 178 -6.19 -28.00 17.46
CA ARG A 178 -6.88 -29.21 17.91
C ARG A 178 -6.27 -30.50 17.34
N MET A 179 -5.73 -30.44 16.13
CA MET A 179 -5.12 -31.60 15.45
C MET A 179 -3.64 -31.81 15.83
N TYR A 180 -2.88 -30.73 15.95
CA TYR A 180 -1.42 -30.71 16.16
C TYR A 180 -1.07 -29.90 17.41
N GLY A 181 -1.89 -30.00 18.46
CA GLY A 181 -1.63 -29.34 19.73
C GLY A 181 -0.64 -30.15 20.58
N GLU A 182 -0.62 -29.83 21.87
CA GLU A 182 0.18 -30.54 22.88
C GLU A 182 -0.11 -32.05 22.90
N LYS A 183 -1.39 -32.43 22.82
CA LYS A 183 -1.78 -33.85 22.80
C LYS A 183 -1.12 -34.62 21.66
N PHE A 184 -1.16 -34.08 20.45
CA PHE A 184 -0.53 -34.71 19.29
C PHE A 184 0.99 -34.81 19.44
N PHE A 185 1.62 -33.76 19.97
CA PHE A 185 3.05 -33.79 20.28
C PHE A 185 3.39 -34.94 21.24
N ASN A 186 2.60 -35.12 22.30
CA ASN A 186 2.78 -36.18 23.29
C ASN A 186 2.42 -37.58 22.78
N ASP A 187 1.64 -37.68 21.70
CA ASP A 187 1.33 -38.94 21.02
C ASP A 187 2.47 -39.37 20.06
N VAL A 188 3.18 -38.40 19.48
CA VAL A 188 4.25 -38.63 18.50
C VAL A 188 5.63 -38.72 19.14
N TYR A 189 5.87 -38.00 20.23
CA TYR A 189 7.19 -37.87 20.83
C TYR A 189 7.22 -38.40 22.27
N GLU A 190 8.38 -38.91 22.65
CA GLU A 190 8.70 -39.29 24.01
C GLU A 190 10.11 -38.82 24.36
N VAL A 191 10.37 -38.62 25.64
CA VAL A 191 11.68 -38.23 26.15
C VAL A 191 12.24 -39.36 27.00
N SER A 192 13.50 -39.70 26.76
CA SER A 192 14.23 -40.72 27.51
C SER A 192 15.62 -40.18 27.83
N ASN A 193 15.96 -40.08 29.12
CA ASN A 193 17.24 -39.57 29.60
C ASN A 193 17.57 -38.17 29.04
N GLY A 194 16.58 -37.27 29.04
CA GLY A 194 16.68 -35.90 28.56
C GLY A 194 16.73 -35.74 27.04
N VAL A 195 16.68 -36.83 26.27
CA VAL A 195 16.73 -36.80 24.81
C VAL A 195 15.34 -37.11 24.23
N TRP A 196 14.92 -36.28 23.30
CA TRP A 196 13.64 -36.44 22.61
C TRP A 196 13.75 -37.43 21.46
N HIS A 197 12.83 -38.39 21.43
CA HIS A 197 12.73 -39.42 20.42
C HIS A 197 11.29 -39.47 19.87
N MET A 198 11.15 -40.02 18.66
CA MET A 198 9.83 -40.33 18.12
C MET A 198 9.32 -41.61 18.77
N ARG A 199 8.10 -41.59 19.31
CA ARG A 199 7.47 -42.76 19.92
C ARG A 199 7.28 -43.86 18.87
N PRO A 200 7.77 -45.09 19.12
CA PRO A 200 7.53 -46.23 18.24
C PRO A 200 6.04 -46.49 18.05
N GLY A 201 5.59 -46.69 16.81
CA GLY A 201 4.19 -46.95 16.47
C GLY A 201 3.29 -45.69 16.42
N SER A 202 3.85 -44.49 16.61
CA SER A 202 3.10 -43.25 16.41
C SER A 202 2.68 -43.05 14.96
N VAL A 203 1.72 -42.15 14.72
CA VAL A 203 1.20 -41.83 13.38
C VAL A 203 2.32 -41.36 12.43
N TRP A 204 3.43 -40.83 12.96
CA TRP A 204 4.59 -40.40 12.18
C TRP A 204 5.70 -41.43 12.11
N SER A 205 5.65 -42.51 12.91
CA SER A 205 6.72 -43.51 12.96
C SER A 205 6.85 -44.39 11.73
N GLN A 206 5.87 -44.34 10.81
CA GLN A 206 5.85 -45.13 9.57
C GLN A 206 6.56 -44.42 8.41
N SER A 207 7.08 -43.22 8.63
CA SER A 207 7.78 -42.41 7.64
C SER A 207 9.05 -41.88 8.26
N ASP A 208 10.15 -41.69 7.51
CA ASP A 208 11.40 -41.04 7.99
C ASP A 208 11.21 -39.54 8.34
N VAL A 209 9.97 -39.15 8.65
CA VAL A 209 9.44 -37.83 8.92
C VAL A 209 9.35 -37.68 10.43
N GLY A 210 9.85 -36.57 10.97
CA GLY A 210 9.74 -36.28 12.40
C GLY A 210 10.94 -36.68 13.25
N ILE A 211 12.02 -37.20 12.65
CA ILE A 211 13.25 -37.56 13.38
C ILE A 211 13.99 -36.30 13.86
N PHE A 212 14.32 -36.25 15.16
CA PHE A 212 15.23 -35.25 15.71
C PHE A 212 16.65 -35.52 15.20
N GLY A 213 17.05 -34.79 14.15
CA GLY A 213 18.41 -34.81 13.61
C GLY A 213 19.18 -33.53 13.96
N HIS A 214 20.50 -33.55 13.76
CA HIS A 214 21.33 -32.35 13.96
C HIS A 214 20.82 -31.21 13.06
N GLY A 215 20.32 -30.12 13.66
CA GLY A 215 19.75 -28.98 12.96
C GLY A 215 18.31 -29.16 12.45
N MET A 216 17.60 -30.22 12.83
CA MET A 216 16.19 -30.42 12.49
C MET A 216 15.28 -30.06 13.66
N GLN A 217 14.29 -29.20 13.42
CA GLN A 217 13.17 -28.95 14.34
C GLN A 217 11.89 -29.50 13.71
N PRO A 218 11.58 -30.80 13.90
CA PRO A 218 10.47 -31.44 13.19
C PRO A 218 9.10 -30.89 13.61
N TYR A 219 9.01 -30.29 14.80
CA TYR A 219 7.79 -29.73 15.36
C TYR A 219 7.98 -28.27 15.74
N THR A 220 7.26 -27.38 15.03
CA THR A 220 7.28 -25.94 15.28
C THR A 220 5.87 -25.39 15.34
N SER A 221 5.71 -24.15 15.79
CA SER A 221 4.42 -23.48 15.81
C SER A 221 3.82 -23.32 14.41
N GLN A 222 4.61 -23.48 13.32
CA GLN A 222 4.11 -23.51 11.94
C GLN A 222 3.10 -24.65 11.70
N MET A 223 3.11 -25.69 12.54
CA MET A 223 2.16 -26.79 12.49
C MET A 223 0.72 -26.33 12.77
N TRP A 224 0.51 -25.45 13.73
CA TRP A 224 -0.84 -24.97 14.06
C TRP A 224 -1.10 -23.49 13.79
N TYR A 225 -0.05 -22.68 13.70
CA TYR A 225 -0.14 -21.30 13.26
C TYR A 225 0.90 -21.03 12.17
N PRO A 226 0.51 -20.85 10.89
CA PRO A 226 1.45 -20.36 9.87
C PRO A 226 2.01 -18.97 10.23
N TYR A 227 1.40 -18.28 11.20
CA TYR A 227 1.82 -17.00 11.73
C TYR A 227 2.05 -17.03 13.25
N TRP A 228 3.31 -17.20 13.61
CA TRP A 228 4.01 -17.13 14.91
C TRP A 228 3.55 -16.11 15.97
N PHE A 229 2.67 -15.15 15.69
CA PHE A 229 2.42 -14.01 16.59
C PHE A 229 1.18 -14.12 17.49
N LEU A 230 0.29 -15.10 17.28
CA LEU A 230 -0.91 -15.28 18.12
C LEU A 230 -0.99 -16.72 18.61
N ASN A 231 -0.07 -17.10 19.49
CA ASN A 231 -0.20 -18.36 20.21
C ASN A 231 -1.30 -18.25 21.28
N MET A 232 -2.56 -18.22 20.85
CA MET A 232 -3.71 -17.99 21.75
C MET A 232 -3.85 -19.02 22.86
N HIS A 233 -3.30 -20.21 22.66
CA HIS A 233 -3.42 -21.32 23.60
C HIS A 233 -2.33 -21.34 24.66
N ASN A 234 -1.27 -20.53 24.54
CA ASN A 234 -0.13 -20.56 25.47
C ASN A 234 0.36 -22.00 25.72
N ALA A 235 0.47 -22.77 24.63
CA ALA A 235 0.84 -24.17 24.71
C ALA A 235 2.26 -24.35 25.23
N ARG A 236 2.43 -25.32 26.11
CA ARG A 236 3.74 -25.83 26.52
C ARG A 236 3.90 -27.21 25.90
N LEU A 237 4.96 -27.39 25.12
CA LEU A 237 5.30 -28.71 24.60
C LEU A 237 6.32 -29.33 25.53
N GLY A 238 5.99 -30.49 26.07
CA GLY A 238 6.84 -31.23 26.98
C GLY A 238 6.19 -32.53 27.40
N GLY A 239 6.95 -33.37 28.09
CA GLY A 239 6.57 -34.74 28.39
C GLY A 239 7.34 -35.26 29.59
N ILE A 240 6.86 -36.34 30.16
CA ILE A 240 7.52 -37.00 31.30
C ILE A 240 8.62 -37.89 30.76
N ASP A 241 9.85 -37.69 31.25
CA ASP A 241 10.99 -38.54 30.93
C ASP A 241 10.76 -39.96 31.43
N SER A 242 10.84 -40.94 30.53
CA SER A 242 10.60 -42.35 30.88
C SER A 242 11.62 -42.92 31.88
N VAL A 243 12.79 -42.29 32.03
CA VAL A 243 13.88 -42.74 32.91
C VAL A 243 13.88 -41.99 34.24
N THR A 244 13.84 -40.65 34.20
CA THR A 244 13.94 -39.82 35.41
C THR A 244 12.59 -39.53 36.06
N ASN A 245 11.48 -39.75 35.34
CA ASN A 245 10.12 -39.38 35.73
C ASN A 245 9.93 -37.87 36.00
N GLU A 246 10.82 -37.05 35.46
CA GLU A 246 10.72 -35.59 35.52
C GLU A 246 10.05 -35.04 34.26
N TYR A 247 9.31 -33.93 34.39
CA TYR A 247 8.76 -33.24 33.23
C TYR A 247 9.87 -32.48 32.51
N VAL A 248 10.14 -32.85 31.27
CA VAL A 248 11.10 -32.16 30.40
C VAL A 248 10.31 -31.27 29.44
N GLU A 249 10.60 -29.98 29.47
CA GLU A 249 10.00 -29.02 28.54
C GLU A 249 10.80 -28.99 27.22
N TRP A 250 10.11 -29.24 26.11
CA TRP A 250 10.69 -29.06 24.77
C TRP A 250 10.66 -27.59 24.36
N LYS A 251 9.48 -26.96 24.47
CA LYS A 251 9.28 -25.57 24.06
C LYS A 251 8.10 -24.93 24.75
N ASN A 252 8.35 -23.77 25.36
CA ASN A 252 7.33 -22.92 25.92
C ASN A 252 6.94 -21.81 24.94
N TYR A 253 5.64 -21.69 24.66
CA TYR A 253 5.08 -20.63 23.85
C TYR A 253 4.18 -19.67 24.66
N ASP A 254 4.33 -19.64 25.98
CA ASP A 254 3.63 -18.74 26.87
C ASP A 254 3.94 -17.29 26.51
N ILE A 255 2.89 -16.56 26.14
CA ILE A 255 2.94 -15.12 25.95
C ILE A 255 1.94 -14.49 26.91
N PRO A 256 2.34 -13.46 27.69
CA PRO A 256 1.39 -12.71 28.52
C PRO A 256 0.22 -12.21 27.68
N TRP A 257 -1.02 -12.45 28.13
CA TRP A 257 -2.23 -12.12 27.37
C TRP A 257 -2.24 -10.65 26.92
N ILE A 258 -1.71 -9.74 27.74
CA ILE A 258 -1.64 -8.31 27.43
C ILE A 258 -0.71 -8.01 26.26
N MET A 259 0.39 -8.74 26.13
CA MET A 259 1.30 -8.63 24.98
C MET A 259 0.65 -9.19 23.72
N MET A 260 -0.03 -10.33 23.82
CA MET A 260 -0.76 -10.92 22.69
C MET A 260 -1.86 -9.98 22.16
N VAL A 261 -2.69 -9.44 23.05
CA VAL A 261 -3.72 -8.45 22.68
C VAL A 261 -3.08 -7.20 22.11
N GLY A 262 -1.99 -6.71 22.71
CA GLY A 262 -1.23 -5.57 22.21
C GLY A 262 -0.70 -5.78 20.79
N TYR A 263 -0.12 -6.94 20.50
CA TYR A 263 0.35 -7.30 19.16
C TYR A 263 -0.78 -7.42 18.15
N LEU A 264 -1.91 -8.04 18.53
CA LEU A 264 -3.08 -8.14 17.65
C LEU A 264 -3.62 -6.75 17.28
N VAL A 265 -3.88 -5.91 18.28
CA VAL A 265 -4.43 -4.57 18.08
C VAL A 265 -3.44 -3.71 17.27
N GLY A 266 -2.15 -3.77 17.62
CA GLY A 266 -1.08 -3.08 16.90
C GLY A 266 -0.99 -3.52 15.44
N ALA A 267 -1.06 -4.82 15.16
CA ALA A 267 -1.04 -5.36 13.80
C ALA A 267 -2.27 -4.94 13.00
N VAL A 268 -3.47 -4.98 13.59
CA VAL A 268 -4.71 -4.53 12.93
C VAL A 268 -4.63 -3.04 12.55
N ILE A 269 -4.17 -2.19 13.46
CA ILE A 269 -3.99 -0.75 13.21
C ILE A 269 -2.94 -0.52 12.11
N ALA A 270 -1.78 -1.19 12.21
CA ALA A 270 -0.68 -1.05 11.26
C ALA A 270 -1.09 -1.47 9.85
N ILE A 271 -1.66 -2.67 9.70
CA ILE A 271 -2.11 -3.20 8.41
C ILE A 271 -3.24 -2.33 7.83
N THR A 272 -4.24 -1.95 8.62
CA THR A 272 -5.33 -1.07 8.14
C THR A 272 -4.79 0.27 7.65
N THR A 273 -3.88 0.89 8.41
CA THR A 273 -3.26 2.16 8.05
C THR A 273 -2.45 2.02 6.75
N LEU A 274 -1.69 0.93 6.61
CA LEU A 274 -0.89 0.65 5.42
C LEU A 274 -1.79 0.43 4.19
N VAL A 275 -2.84 -0.37 4.32
CA VAL A 275 -3.85 -0.62 3.27
C VAL A 275 -4.45 0.70 2.78
N MET A 276 -4.95 1.53 3.70
CA MET A 276 -5.57 2.81 3.35
C MET A 276 -4.56 3.76 2.68
N SER A 277 -3.34 3.83 3.23
CA SER A 277 -2.28 4.69 2.69
C SER A 277 -1.89 4.29 1.27
N LEU A 278 -1.72 2.99 1.01
CA LEU A 278 -1.38 2.48 -0.32
C LEU A 278 -2.52 2.70 -1.32
N GLN A 279 -3.78 2.51 -0.92
CA GLN A 279 -4.92 2.83 -1.79
C GLN A 279 -4.90 4.30 -2.24
N PHE A 280 -4.72 5.24 -1.30
CA PHE A 280 -4.65 6.67 -1.65
C PHE A 280 -3.39 7.03 -2.43
N PHE A 281 -2.27 6.35 -2.18
CA PHE A 281 -1.03 6.52 -2.94
C PHE A 281 -1.20 6.12 -4.41
N TYR A 282 -1.72 4.92 -4.68
CA TYR A 282 -1.99 4.46 -6.05
C TYR A 282 -3.09 5.27 -6.74
N LEU A 283 -4.13 5.68 -5.99
CA LEU A 283 -5.15 6.61 -6.49
C LEU A 283 -4.54 7.98 -6.87
N TYR A 284 -3.59 8.48 -6.09
CA TYR A 284 -2.87 9.70 -6.39
C TYR A 284 -2.02 9.56 -7.66
N ILE A 285 -1.32 8.44 -7.83
CA ILE A 285 -0.56 8.14 -9.05
C ILE A 285 -1.49 8.12 -10.27
N ASN A 286 -2.60 7.38 -10.19
CA ASN A 286 -3.61 7.32 -11.25
C ASN A 286 -4.08 8.72 -11.64
N ASN A 287 -4.52 9.51 -10.66
CA ASN A 287 -5.04 10.86 -10.92
C ASN A 287 -3.96 11.80 -11.45
N LYS A 288 -2.72 11.69 -10.97
CA LYS A 288 -1.60 12.49 -11.48
C LYS A 288 -1.29 12.16 -12.94
N LYS A 289 -1.36 10.88 -13.33
CA LYS A 289 -1.18 10.44 -14.72
C LYS A 289 -2.35 10.88 -15.58
N PHE A 290 -3.59 10.77 -15.08
CA PHE A 290 -4.79 11.29 -15.75
C PHE A 290 -4.63 12.77 -16.10
N TYR A 291 -4.32 13.62 -15.10
CA TYR A 291 -4.13 15.05 -15.32
C TYR A 291 -2.94 15.43 -16.20
N ARG A 292 -2.01 14.50 -16.44
CA ARG A 292 -0.89 14.73 -17.34
C ARG A 292 -1.29 14.49 -18.79
N TRP A 293 -2.17 13.53 -19.05
CA TRP A 293 -2.46 13.04 -20.40
C TRP A 293 -3.87 13.31 -20.88
N HIS A 294 -4.75 13.84 -20.04
CA HIS A 294 -6.14 14.11 -20.39
C HIS A 294 -6.47 15.59 -20.24
N ASP A 295 -7.36 16.03 -21.12
CA ASP A 295 -8.00 17.33 -21.04
C ASP A 295 -9.10 17.37 -19.96
N ILE A 296 -9.88 18.44 -20.01
CA ILE A 296 -11.00 18.75 -19.12
C ILE A 296 -12.13 17.71 -19.26
N ASP A 297 -12.42 17.35 -20.50
CA ASP A 297 -13.53 16.50 -20.89
C ASP A 297 -13.15 15.01 -20.80
N GLY A 298 -11.88 14.72 -20.50
CA GLY A 298 -11.35 13.37 -20.38
C GLY A 298 -10.86 12.79 -21.71
N ASN A 299 -10.69 13.61 -22.75
CA ASN A 299 -10.02 13.19 -23.97
C ASN A 299 -8.52 13.17 -23.78
N ILE A 300 -7.86 12.23 -24.46
CA ILE A 300 -6.40 12.12 -24.43
C ILE A 300 -5.80 13.30 -25.19
N LEU A 301 -4.84 13.99 -24.57
CA LEU A 301 -4.09 15.08 -25.18
C LEU A 301 -3.14 14.54 -26.27
N ASP A 302 -3.09 15.24 -27.39
CA ASP A 302 -2.02 15.05 -28.37
C ASP A 302 -0.66 15.42 -27.76
N LYS A 303 0.41 14.82 -28.29
CA LYS A 303 1.77 14.99 -27.76
C LYS A 303 2.18 16.47 -27.72
N GLU A 304 1.83 17.22 -28.76
CA GLU A 304 2.13 18.66 -28.86
C GLU A 304 1.41 19.48 -27.77
N ALA A 305 0.12 19.21 -27.55
CA ALA A 305 -0.66 19.84 -26.48
C ALA A 305 -0.08 19.50 -25.10
N HIS A 306 0.34 18.25 -24.91
CA HIS A 306 0.99 17.80 -23.69
C HIS A 306 2.33 18.50 -23.42
N ASP A 307 3.18 18.61 -24.44
CA ASP A 307 4.48 19.27 -24.36
C ASP A 307 4.31 20.79 -24.14
N TYR A 308 3.35 21.42 -24.81
CA TYR A 308 2.96 22.81 -24.57
C TYR A 308 2.53 23.04 -23.10
N HIS A 309 1.70 22.17 -22.53
CA HIS A 309 1.30 22.26 -21.12
C HIS A 309 2.51 22.17 -20.17
N LEU A 310 3.48 21.30 -20.47
CA LEU A 310 4.71 21.19 -19.68
C LEU A 310 5.54 22.46 -19.73
N ILE A 311 5.71 23.06 -20.92
CA ILE A 311 6.45 24.31 -21.10
C ILE A 311 5.74 25.46 -20.40
N HIS A 312 4.45 25.65 -20.64
CA HIS A 312 3.66 26.72 -20.01
C HIS A 312 3.71 26.61 -18.49
N ARG A 313 3.56 25.39 -17.93
CA ARG A 313 3.66 25.18 -16.48
C ARG A 313 5.04 25.55 -15.94
N LYS A 314 6.13 25.16 -16.60
CA LYS A 314 7.49 25.56 -16.22
C LYS A 314 7.65 27.08 -16.27
N PHE A 315 7.12 27.72 -17.31
CA PHE A 315 7.13 29.17 -17.49
C PHE A 315 6.37 29.89 -16.37
N THR A 316 5.13 29.50 -16.05
CA THR A 316 4.36 30.09 -14.95
C THR A 316 5.07 29.93 -13.60
N MET A 317 5.67 28.76 -13.34
CA MET A 317 6.45 28.54 -12.12
C MET A 317 7.69 29.44 -12.06
N ASN A 318 8.37 29.66 -13.19
CA ASN A 318 9.51 30.57 -13.27
C ASN A 318 9.09 32.03 -13.09
N GLN A 319 8.01 32.49 -13.73
CA GLN A 319 7.46 33.83 -13.50
C GLN A 319 7.12 34.07 -12.04
N GLN A 320 6.50 33.10 -11.36
CA GLN A 320 6.23 33.21 -9.93
C GLN A 320 7.50 33.28 -9.08
N LYS A 321 8.56 32.54 -9.43
CA LYS A 321 9.86 32.63 -8.75
C LYS A 321 10.51 34.00 -8.98
N VAL A 322 10.51 34.49 -10.21
CA VAL A 322 11.05 35.82 -10.58
C VAL A 322 10.32 36.91 -9.82
N TYR A 323 8.98 36.88 -9.82
CA TYR A 323 8.15 37.82 -9.08
C TYR A 323 8.45 37.84 -7.58
N ARG A 324 8.65 36.65 -6.97
CA ARG A 324 9.04 36.56 -5.54
C ARG A 324 10.42 37.18 -5.30
N LYS A 325 11.41 36.88 -6.16
CA LYS A 325 12.75 37.47 -6.08
C LYS A 325 12.71 38.99 -6.25
N GLN A 326 11.93 39.49 -7.20
CA GLN A 326 11.76 40.93 -7.42
C GLN A 326 11.20 41.61 -6.17
N LYS A 327 10.16 41.04 -5.55
CA LYS A 327 9.62 41.55 -4.28
C LYS A 327 10.62 41.54 -3.13
N GLU A 328 11.51 40.54 -3.07
CA GLU A 328 12.56 40.50 -2.06
C GLU A 328 13.63 41.57 -2.32
N VAL A 329 13.97 41.82 -3.58
CA VAL A 329 14.90 42.88 -3.97
C VAL A 329 14.31 44.27 -3.69
N GLU A 330 13.05 44.52 -4.07
CA GLU A 330 12.33 45.77 -3.75
C GLU A 330 12.36 46.06 -2.25
N LYS A 331 12.05 45.06 -1.40
CA LYS A 331 12.14 45.20 0.06
C LYS A 331 13.55 45.53 0.56
N LYS A 332 14.58 44.91 -0.03
CA LYS A 332 15.97 45.18 0.33
C LYS A 332 16.39 46.60 -0.07
N VAL A 333 15.95 47.07 -1.24
CA VAL A 333 16.21 48.42 -1.73
C VAL A 333 15.49 49.45 -0.86
N GLU A 334 14.18 49.27 -0.58
CA GLU A 334 13.41 50.10 0.34
C GLU A 334 14.10 50.21 1.71
N TRP A 335 14.55 49.08 2.26
CA TRP A 335 15.28 49.05 3.53
C TRP A 335 16.61 49.81 3.47
N LYS A 336 17.38 49.63 2.38
CA LYS A 336 18.67 50.31 2.20
C LYS A 336 18.49 51.83 2.06
N LEU A 337 17.53 52.27 1.25
CA LEU A 337 17.18 53.68 1.06
C LEU A 337 16.73 54.30 2.39
N TRP A 338 15.83 53.62 3.11
CA TRP A 338 15.40 54.06 4.43
C TRP A 338 16.58 54.19 5.41
N ARG A 339 17.50 53.20 5.43
CA ARG A 339 18.72 53.25 6.27
C ARG A 339 19.69 54.37 5.86
N GLN A 340 19.78 54.70 4.57
CA GLN A 340 20.57 55.83 4.08
C GLN A 340 19.95 57.16 4.52
N ASN A 341 18.64 57.33 4.33
CA ASN A 341 17.91 58.52 4.76
C ASN A 341 18.04 58.76 6.27
N LEU A 342 18.06 57.70 7.08
CA LEU A 342 18.33 57.80 8.51
C LEU A 342 19.69 58.46 8.81
N LYS A 343 20.74 58.29 8.00
CA LYS A 343 22.07 58.85 8.33
C LYS A 343 22.07 60.38 8.40
N TYR A 344 21.27 61.02 7.55
CA TYR A 344 21.20 62.47 7.40
C TYR A 344 20.18 63.14 8.33
N MET A 345 19.44 62.36 9.12
CA MET A 345 18.44 62.86 10.07
C MET A 345 19.07 63.21 11.43
N SER A 346 18.50 64.20 12.12
CA SER A 346 18.81 64.47 13.53
C SER A 346 18.40 63.30 14.44
N PHE A 347 18.92 63.25 15.66
CA PHE A 347 18.65 62.14 16.58
C PHE A 347 17.15 61.95 16.89
N THR A 348 16.43 63.05 17.11
CA THR A 348 14.99 63.06 17.36
C THR A 348 14.19 62.56 16.15
N GLU A 349 14.58 62.96 14.93
CA GLU A 349 13.96 62.49 13.68
C GLU A 349 14.23 61.01 13.40
N LYS A 350 15.44 60.51 13.71
CA LYS A 350 15.78 59.08 13.60
C LYS A 350 14.86 58.20 14.46
N ILE A 351 14.65 58.60 15.71
CA ILE A 351 13.75 57.89 16.63
C ILE A 351 12.32 57.88 16.06
N LYS A 352 11.83 59.02 15.59
CA LYS A 352 10.49 59.13 15.00
C LYS A 352 10.34 58.21 13.77
N SER A 353 11.30 58.22 12.85
CA SER A 353 11.31 57.37 11.64
C SER A 353 11.36 55.87 11.97
N LEU A 354 12.11 55.47 13.01
CA LEU A 354 12.13 54.08 13.51
C LEU A 354 10.75 53.65 14.02
N PHE A 355 10.09 54.48 14.81
CA PHE A 355 8.74 54.22 15.30
C PHE A 355 7.72 54.17 14.14
N GLU A 356 7.80 55.10 13.19
CA GLU A 356 6.92 55.11 12.00
C GLU A 356 7.07 53.84 11.17
N MET A 357 8.30 53.42 10.88
CA MET A 357 8.54 52.19 10.12
C MET A 357 8.07 50.95 10.88
N HIS A 358 8.30 50.88 12.20
CA HIS A 358 7.80 49.80 13.04
C HIS A 358 6.26 49.75 13.01
N ASN A 359 5.61 50.89 13.19
CA ASN A 359 4.16 51.04 13.15
C ASN A 359 3.58 50.69 11.78
N GLN A 360 4.20 51.12 10.69
CA GLN A 360 3.78 50.77 9.33
C GLN A 360 3.94 49.28 9.05
N SER A 361 5.04 48.66 9.49
CA SER A 361 5.26 47.21 9.37
C SER A 361 4.22 46.42 10.17
N LEU A 362 3.96 46.85 11.41
CA LEU A 362 2.94 46.27 12.28
C LEU A 362 1.53 46.43 11.69
N LEU A 363 1.21 47.62 11.16
CA LEU A 363 -0.05 47.91 10.49
C LEU A 363 -0.22 47.04 9.24
N LYS A 364 0.80 46.93 8.37
CA LYS A 364 0.79 46.04 7.20
C LYS A 364 0.51 44.59 7.61
N LYS A 365 1.17 44.09 8.68
CA LYS A 365 0.92 42.74 9.22
C LYS A 365 -0.52 42.58 9.74
N ARG A 366 -1.03 43.57 10.48
CA ARG A 366 -2.40 43.57 11.02
C ARG A 366 -3.47 43.63 9.92
N LEU A 367 -3.28 44.51 8.92
CA LEU A 367 -4.16 44.62 7.75
C LEU A 367 -4.17 43.32 6.94
N HIS A 368 -2.99 42.71 6.71
CA HIS A 368 -2.92 41.42 6.04
C HIS A 368 -3.64 40.32 6.83
N ALA A 369 -3.43 40.25 8.15
CA ALA A 369 -4.14 39.30 9.01
C ALA A 369 -5.65 39.53 9.02
N ALA A 370 -6.10 40.79 9.05
CA ALA A 370 -7.50 41.16 8.98
C ALA A 370 -8.12 40.78 7.62
N ALA A 371 -7.43 41.03 6.50
CA ALA A 371 -7.86 40.61 5.17
C ALA A 371 -8.01 39.09 5.07
N VAL A 372 -7.03 38.33 5.57
CA VAL A 372 -7.10 36.85 5.62
C VAL A 372 -8.28 36.38 6.49
N ARG A 373 -8.52 37.02 7.65
CA ARG A 373 -9.67 36.70 8.51
C ARG A 373 -11.01 37.02 7.81
N LEU A 374 -11.11 38.15 7.13
CA LEU A 374 -12.30 38.56 6.38
C LEU A 374 -12.58 37.57 5.25
N GLU A 375 -11.57 37.18 4.47
CA GLU A 375 -11.71 36.20 3.39
C GLU A 375 -12.15 34.83 3.93
N ARG A 376 -11.60 34.38 5.07
CA ARG A 376 -12.04 33.15 5.75
C ARG A 376 -13.51 33.25 6.20
N LYS A 377 -13.93 34.39 6.76
CA LYS A 377 -15.33 34.63 7.15
C LYS A 377 -16.25 34.61 5.93
N LYS A 378 -15.91 35.28 4.83
CA LYS A 378 -16.64 35.25 3.56
C LYS A 378 -16.82 33.82 3.04
N LYS A 379 -15.72 33.05 2.95
CA LYS A 379 -15.76 31.63 2.54
C LYS A 379 -16.62 30.75 3.46
N LYS A 380 -16.61 31.01 4.78
CA LYS A 380 -17.47 30.31 5.74
C LYS A 380 -18.94 30.64 5.50
N GLN A 381 -19.26 31.93 5.29
CA GLN A 381 -20.62 32.38 5.01
C GLN A 381 -21.15 31.81 3.69
N GLU A 382 -20.34 31.82 2.62
CA GLU A 382 -20.68 31.20 1.34
C GLU A 382 -21.02 29.71 1.49
N LYS A 383 -20.24 28.96 2.29
CA LYS A 383 -20.54 27.55 2.57
C LYS A 383 -21.86 27.36 3.32
N ILE A 384 -22.17 28.24 4.28
CA ILE A 384 -23.43 28.19 5.02
C ILE A 384 -24.60 28.49 4.09
N ASN A 385 -24.49 29.56 3.28
CA ASN A 385 -25.52 29.94 2.31
C ASN A 385 -25.74 28.82 1.29
N LEU A 386 -24.66 28.22 0.77
CA LEU A 386 -24.74 27.07 -0.13
C LEU A 386 -25.42 25.87 0.53
N LYS A 387 -25.12 25.58 1.80
CA LYS A 387 -25.77 24.48 2.52
C LYS A 387 -27.26 24.73 2.69
N LYS A 388 -27.65 25.93 3.13
CA LYS A 388 -29.05 26.34 3.26
C LYS A 388 -29.80 26.20 1.93
N TRP A 389 -29.21 26.66 0.84
CA TRP A 389 -29.78 26.50 -0.50
C TRP A 389 -29.86 25.04 -0.97
N LEU A 390 -28.87 24.21 -0.64
CA LEU A 390 -28.96 22.76 -0.93
C LEU A 390 -30.04 22.06 -0.11
N ASP A 391 -30.35 22.56 1.09
CA ASP A 391 -31.41 22.03 1.94
C ASP A 391 -32.82 22.40 1.44
N THR A 392 -32.96 23.40 0.56
CA THR A 392 -34.26 23.73 -0.08
C THR A 392 -34.58 22.87 -1.30
N LEU A 393 -33.63 22.06 -1.79
CA LEU A 393 -33.81 21.21 -2.98
C LEU A 393 -34.36 19.83 -2.60
N LYS A 394 -35.08 19.19 -3.54
CA LYS A 394 -35.50 17.78 -3.38
C LYS A 394 -34.27 16.85 -3.33
N THR A 395 -34.39 15.69 -2.69
CA THR A 395 -33.26 14.77 -2.44
C THR A 395 -32.50 14.37 -3.71
N ILE A 396 -33.22 14.09 -4.82
CA ILE A 396 -32.62 13.68 -6.10
C ILE A 396 -31.86 14.86 -6.74
N GLU A 397 -32.50 16.04 -6.83
CA GLU A 397 -31.92 17.27 -7.38
C GLU A 397 -30.70 17.71 -6.56
N ARG A 398 -30.79 17.61 -5.23
CA ARG A 398 -29.68 17.89 -4.31
C ARG A 398 -28.47 17.01 -4.61
N ALA A 399 -28.67 15.72 -4.90
CA ALA A 399 -27.58 14.82 -5.25
C ALA A 399 -26.88 15.25 -6.55
N GLN A 400 -27.66 15.59 -7.57
CA GLN A 400 -27.16 16.06 -8.88
C GLN A 400 -26.42 17.40 -8.76
N VAL A 401 -26.99 18.36 -8.03
CA VAL A 401 -26.34 19.67 -7.80
C VAL A 401 -25.03 19.51 -7.02
N ILE A 402 -24.98 18.63 -6.01
CA ILE A 402 -23.75 18.33 -5.29
C ILE A 402 -22.69 17.73 -6.23
N GLU A 403 -23.10 16.90 -7.18
CA GLU A 403 -22.21 16.34 -8.20
C GLU A 403 -21.65 17.41 -9.13
N ASN A 404 -22.51 18.27 -9.69
CA ASN A 404 -22.11 19.40 -10.53
C ASN A 404 -21.14 20.35 -9.80
N LEU A 405 -21.37 20.64 -8.51
CA LEU A 405 -20.47 21.45 -7.70
C LEU A 405 -19.11 20.78 -7.45
N LYS A 406 -19.05 19.45 -7.38
CA LYS A 406 -17.79 18.71 -7.30
C LYS A 406 -17.04 18.77 -8.62
N GLU A 407 -17.76 18.64 -9.73
CA GLU A 407 -17.20 18.74 -11.07
C GLU A 407 -16.66 20.15 -11.36
N ALA A 408 -17.41 21.19 -11.00
CA ALA A 408 -16.95 22.57 -11.05
C ALA A 408 -15.65 22.80 -10.25
N LYS A 409 -15.53 22.18 -9.05
CA LYS A 409 -14.27 22.21 -8.27
C LYS A 409 -13.14 21.44 -8.94
N ARG A 410 -13.43 20.32 -9.60
CA ARG A 410 -12.46 19.59 -10.42
C ARG A 410 -11.97 20.51 -11.55
N TYR A 411 -12.86 21.17 -12.28
CA TYR A 411 -12.51 22.14 -13.32
C TYR A 411 -11.67 23.29 -12.80
N GLN A 412 -12.06 23.92 -11.68
CA GLN A 412 -11.27 24.98 -11.07
C GLN A 412 -9.83 24.52 -10.74
N LYS A 413 -9.67 23.27 -10.29
CA LYS A 413 -8.35 22.68 -9.99
C LYS A 413 -7.55 22.40 -11.26
N LEU A 414 -8.21 22.00 -12.35
CA LEU A 414 -7.60 21.80 -13.68
C LEU A 414 -7.10 23.12 -14.27
N VAL A 415 -7.92 24.18 -14.20
CA VAL A 415 -7.55 25.54 -14.66
C VAL A 415 -6.33 26.02 -13.89
N LYS A 416 -6.35 25.93 -12.55
CA LYS A 416 -5.21 26.31 -11.70
C LYS A 416 -3.93 25.52 -11.99
N ARG A 417 -4.05 24.32 -12.57
CA ARG A 417 -2.91 23.47 -12.95
C ARG A 417 -2.43 23.73 -14.38
N GLY A 418 -3.05 24.66 -15.11
CA GLY A 418 -2.72 24.96 -16.50
C GLY A 418 -3.10 23.85 -17.47
N VAL A 419 -4.05 22.98 -17.11
CA VAL A 419 -4.61 21.96 -18.02
C VAL A 419 -5.64 22.60 -18.95
N VAL A 420 -6.16 23.77 -18.58
CA VAL A 420 -7.08 24.56 -19.38
C VAL A 420 -6.30 25.71 -19.99
N ILE A 421 -5.80 25.52 -21.20
CA ILE A 421 -5.43 26.63 -22.07
C ILE A 421 -6.20 26.39 -23.35
N TYR A 422 -7.09 27.34 -23.63
CA TYR A 422 -7.79 27.61 -24.88
C TYR A 422 -7.88 26.49 -25.92
N ASN A 423 -9.10 26.18 -26.31
CA ASN A 423 -9.42 25.38 -27.50
C ASN A 423 -8.81 26.06 -28.75
N ILE A 424 -7.54 25.76 -29.08
CA ILE A 424 -6.79 26.39 -30.19
C ILE A 424 -7.54 26.19 -31.52
N LYS A 425 -8.25 25.06 -31.66
CA LYS A 425 -9.08 24.72 -32.83
C LYS A 425 -10.22 25.69 -33.13
N ARG A 426 -10.55 26.65 -32.24
CA ARG A 426 -11.57 27.66 -32.53
C ARG A 426 -11.03 28.93 -33.19
N ILE A 427 -9.71 29.15 -33.21
CA ILE A 427 -9.11 30.35 -33.82
C ILE A 427 -8.89 30.14 -35.33
N GLU A 428 -8.60 28.92 -35.77
CA GLU A 428 -8.41 28.59 -37.20
C GLU A 428 -9.71 28.61 -38.04
N LYS A 429 -10.87 28.82 -37.41
CA LYS A 429 -12.16 29.01 -38.12
C LYS A 429 -12.69 30.45 -38.07
N SER A 430 -11.93 31.37 -37.49
CA SER A 430 -12.31 32.79 -37.38
C SER A 430 -11.32 33.75 -38.03
N THR A 431 -10.37 33.22 -38.81
CA THR A 431 -9.53 33.93 -39.78
C THR A 431 -9.75 33.27 -41.12
#